data_AF-A0A7S3UWW4-F1
#
_entry.id   AF-A0A7S3UWW4-F1
#
_cell.length_a   1.000
_cell.length_b   1.000
_cell.length_c   1.000
_cell.angle_alpha   90.00
_cell.angle_beta   90.00
_cell.angle_gamma   90.00
#
_symmetry.space_group_name_H-M   'P 1'
#
loop_
_entity.id
_entity.type
_entity.pdbx_description
1 polymer ?
#
loop_
_entity_poly.entity_id
_entity_poly.type
_entity_poly.pdbx_seq_one_letter_code
_entity_poly.pdbx_strand_id
1 'polypeptide(L)'
;DKKKKHKKEKKHKHKKEARKALLGAVDQNEYGKYGVIKLEHFYKKAREFEAWLAEVKQIPDMAGMSKHDQHEHFKEFMEDYNTATHRHPKYYDYEKWEMDEYRRKQRAAARQADEVPTEFNDEEALRRERKRRAELEQRQEFQAMMRDFKLSKEKRAEHQQYQLWQAEMEAAYKRGDSATVERLKAKLDPETFKRMTRKELEDDGS
;
A
#
# COMPACT_ATOMS: atom_id res chain seq x y z
N ASP A 1 27.96 19.49 59.36
CA ASP A 1 27.64 18.95 58.01
C ASP A 1 27.90 17.47 57.70
N LYS A 2 28.93 16.79 58.23
CA LYS A 2 29.23 15.38 57.84
C LYS A 2 28.09 14.36 58.09
N LYS A 3 27.28 14.53 59.13
CA LYS A 3 26.16 13.63 59.47
C LYS A 3 25.03 13.61 58.43
N LYS A 4 24.72 14.75 57.80
CA LYS A 4 23.68 14.84 56.75
C LYS A 4 24.09 14.12 55.46
N LYS A 5 25.38 14.21 55.10
CA LYS A 5 25.93 13.57 53.89
C LYS A 5 25.87 12.03 53.98
N HIS A 6 26.26 11.48 55.12
CA HIS A 6 26.27 10.02 55.36
C HIS A 6 24.86 9.40 55.39
N LYS A 7 23.84 10.14 55.87
CA LYS A 7 22.43 9.68 55.85
C LYS A 7 21.86 9.63 54.43
N LYS A 8 22.24 10.58 53.56
CA LYS A 8 21.80 10.63 52.17
C LYS A 8 22.40 9.48 51.34
N GLU A 9 23.65 9.13 51.62
CA GLU A 9 24.36 8.03 50.95
C GLU A 9 23.76 6.65 51.28
N LYS A 10 23.48 6.37 52.56
CA LYS A 10 22.79 5.14 52.98
C LYS A 10 21.42 4.97 52.32
N LYS A 11 20.64 6.06 52.21
CA LYS A 11 19.31 6.04 51.57
C LYS A 11 19.41 5.73 50.07
N HIS A 12 20.42 6.26 49.39
CA HIS A 12 20.65 5.98 47.97
C HIS A 12 21.09 4.53 47.73
N LYS A 13 21.96 3.99 48.59
CA LYS A 13 22.39 2.58 48.52
C LYS A 13 21.22 1.62 48.72
N HIS A 14 20.38 1.84 49.73
CA HIS A 14 19.19 1.02 49.98
C HIS A 14 18.18 1.09 48.82
N LYS A 15 17.97 2.27 48.21
CA LYS A 15 17.10 2.41 47.03
C LYS A 15 17.67 1.66 45.82
N LYS A 16 18.99 1.65 45.64
CA LYS A 16 19.67 0.91 44.56
C LYS A 16 19.57 -0.60 44.77
N GLU A 17 19.74 -1.07 46.00
CA GLU A 17 19.60 -2.49 46.36
C GLU A 17 18.15 -2.97 46.25
N ALA A 18 17.16 -2.19 46.70
CA ALA A 18 15.75 -2.50 46.51
C ALA A 18 15.35 -2.55 45.02
N ARG A 19 15.87 -1.63 44.18
CA ARG A 19 15.69 -1.72 42.72
C ARG A 19 16.37 -2.96 42.12
N LYS A 20 17.51 -3.37 42.67
CA LYS A 20 18.22 -4.59 42.22
C LYS A 20 17.47 -5.87 42.62
N ALA A 21 16.84 -5.88 43.78
CA ALA A 21 16.01 -7.00 44.25
C ALA A 21 14.70 -7.13 43.45
N LEU A 22 14.12 -6.01 42.99
CA LEU A 22 12.93 -6.01 42.13
C LEU A 22 13.21 -6.53 40.70
N LEU A 23 14.46 -6.47 40.23
CA LEU A 23 14.85 -6.90 38.88
C LEU A 23 14.94 -8.43 38.72
N GLY A 24 14.89 -9.20 39.81
CA GLY A 24 15.15 -10.66 39.78
C GLY A 24 13.94 -11.55 40.07
N ALA A 25 12.85 -11.01 40.62
CA ALA A 25 11.64 -11.76 40.93
C ALA A 25 10.52 -11.33 40.00
N VAL A 26 10.02 -12.27 39.18
CA VAL A 26 8.76 -12.09 38.44
C VAL A 26 7.65 -11.85 39.45
N ASP A 27 6.93 -10.73 39.31
CA ASP A 27 5.77 -10.43 40.14
C ASP A 27 4.66 -11.43 39.80
N GLN A 28 4.35 -12.32 40.74
CA GLN A 28 3.32 -13.36 40.55
C GLN A 28 1.92 -12.76 40.32
N ASN A 29 1.70 -11.49 40.68
CA ASN A 29 0.45 -10.78 40.37
C ASN A 29 0.39 -10.29 38.91
N GLU A 30 1.53 -10.19 38.22
CA GLU A 30 1.58 -9.76 36.81
C GLU A 30 1.46 -10.92 35.83
N TYR A 31 1.54 -12.17 36.30
CA TYR A 31 1.33 -13.33 35.45
C TYR A 31 -0.07 -13.32 34.83
N GLY A 32 -0.13 -13.44 33.50
CA GLY A 32 -1.39 -13.45 32.76
C GLY A 32 -2.10 -12.11 32.66
N LYS A 33 -1.44 -10.99 32.99
CA LYS A 33 -1.99 -9.61 32.90
C LYS A 33 -2.60 -9.28 31.53
N TYR A 34 -2.03 -9.81 30.45
CA TYR A 34 -2.48 -9.63 29.06
C TYR A 34 -3.15 -10.89 28.49
N GLY A 35 -3.60 -11.80 29.37
CA GLY A 35 -4.01 -13.15 29.03
C GLY A 35 -2.85 -14.15 29.07
N VAL A 36 -3.18 -15.43 28.99
CA VAL A 36 -2.21 -16.53 28.94
C VAL A 36 -2.23 -17.15 27.56
N ILE A 37 -1.08 -17.13 26.89
CA ILE A 37 -0.90 -17.76 25.58
C ILE A 37 -0.31 -19.16 25.72
N LYS A 38 -0.69 -20.02 24.75
CA LYS A 38 -0.31 -21.43 24.61
C LYS A 38 0.14 -21.66 23.17
N LEU A 39 0.76 -22.80 22.90
CA LEU A 39 1.25 -23.15 21.56
C LEU A 39 0.13 -23.12 20.49
N GLU A 40 -1.11 -23.44 20.86
CA GLU A 40 -2.30 -23.35 19.99
C GLU A 40 -2.58 -21.92 19.48
N HIS A 41 -2.10 -20.91 20.20
CA HIS A 41 -2.26 -19.51 19.84
C HIS A 41 -1.15 -19.00 18.90
N PHE A 42 -0.25 -19.85 18.45
CA PHE A 42 0.84 -19.52 17.52
C PHE A 42 0.36 -18.67 16.33
N TYR A 43 -0.68 -19.12 15.64
CA TYR A 43 -1.22 -18.39 14.48
C TYR A 43 -1.99 -17.12 14.83
N LYS A 44 -2.61 -17.06 16.03
CA LYS A 44 -3.36 -15.87 16.47
C LYS A 44 -2.42 -14.74 16.90
N LYS A 45 -1.25 -15.10 17.43
CA LYS A 45 -0.21 -14.18 17.92
C LYS A 45 0.99 -14.09 16.97
N ALA A 46 0.82 -14.53 15.72
CA ALA A 46 1.90 -14.58 14.74
C ALA A 46 2.50 -13.20 14.48
N ARG A 47 1.66 -12.14 14.41
CA ARG A 47 2.12 -10.76 14.19
C ARG A 47 2.99 -10.25 15.34
N GLU A 48 2.56 -10.44 16.59
CA GLU A 48 3.31 -10.08 17.78
C GLU A 48 4.63 -10.86 17.87
N PHE A 49 4.58 -12.15 17.57
CA PHE A 49 5.73 -13.05 17.60
C PHE A 49 6.77 -12.70 16.52
N GLU A 50 6.33 -12.40 15.30
CA GLU A 50 7.21 -11.97 14.21
C GLU A 50 7.92 -10.65 14.54
N ALA A 51 7.19 -9.68 15.10
CA ALA A 51 7.79 -8.43 15.57
C ALA A 51 8.84 -8.68 16.67
N TRP A 52 8.56 -9.60 17.61
CA TRP A 52 9.51 -9.99 18.66
C TRP A 52 10.74 -10.70 18.09
N LEU A 53 10.58 -11.60 17.13
CA LEU A 53 11.68 -12.28 16.45
C LEU A 53 12.60 -11.29 15.74
N ALA A 54 12.03 -10.36 14.97
CA ALA A 54 12.79 -9.36 14.22
C ALA A 54 13.61 -8.46 15.15
N GLU A 55 13.04 -8.04 16.29
CA GLU A 55 13.69 -7.06 17.15
C GLU A 55 14.56 -7.67 18.25
N VAL A 56 14.10 -8.74 18.90
CA VAL A 56 14.81 -9.36 20.03
C VAL A 56 15.81 -10.39 19.55
N LYS A 57 15.40 -11.25 18.61
CA LYS A 57 16.26 -12.31 18.05
C LYS A 57 17.04 -11.87 16.82
N GLN A 58 16.72 -10.70 16.23
CA GLN A 58 17.36 -10.18 15.02
C GLN A 58 17.21 -11.14 13.81
N ILE A 59 16.11 -11.90 13.79
CA ILE A 59 15.76 -12.82 12.70
C ILE A 59 14.67 -12.13 11.86
N PRO A 60 14.95 -11.75 10.60
CA PRO A 60 14.07 -10.87 9.84
C PRO A 60 12.77 -11.52 9.39
N ASP A 61 12.71 -12.85 9.28
CA ASP A 61 11.53 -13.57 8.81
C ASP A 61 11.43 -14.97 9.45
N MET A 62 10.21 -15.37 9.78
CA MET A 62 9.85 -16.72 10.21
C MET A 62 10.03 -17.75 9.07
N ALA A 63 9.85 -17.35 7.81
CA ALA A 63 9.80 -18.25 6.66
C ALA A 63 11.12 -19.00 6.41
N GLY A 64 12.25 -18.47 6.87
CA GLY A 64 13.56 -19.12 6.76
C GLY A 64 13.83 -20.21 7.80
N MET A 65 12.98 -20.36 8.82
CA MET A 65 13.20 -21.27 9.94
C MET A 65 12.41 -22.57 9.81
N SER A 66 12.94 -23.66 10.37
CA SER A 66 12.20 -24.92 10.52
C SER A 66 11.01 -24.73 11.47
N LYS A 67 9.93 -25.50 11.26
CA LYS A 67 8.76 -25.49 12.17
C LYS A 67 9.14 -25.79 13.62
N HIS A 68 10.19 -26.59 13.83
CA HIS A 68 10.69 -26.88 15.17
C HIS A 68 11.27 -25.63 15.83
N ASP A 69 12.17 -24.94 15.14
CA ASP A 69 12.83 -23.72 15.64
C ASP A 69 11.81 -22.60 15.88
N GLN A 70 10.82 -22.48 15.00
CA GLN A 70 9.70 -21.55 15.18
C GLN A 70 8.94 -21.83 16.49
N HIS A 71 8.66 -23.09 16.80
CA HIS A 71 7.99 -23.46 18.05
C HIS A 71 8.88 -23.27 19.28
N GLU A 72 10.19 -23.53 19.19
CA GLU A 72 11.12 -23.28 20.30
C GLU A 72 11.17 -21.79 20.64
N HIS A 73 11.32 -20.93 19.63
CA HIS A 73 11.26 -19.48 19.83
C HIS A 73 9.89 -19.02 20.33
N PHE A 74 8.81 -19.65 19.88
CA PHE A 74 7.49 -19.31 20.36
C PHE A 74 7.29 -19.69 21.84
N LYS A 75 7.93 -20.75 22.34
CA LYS A 75 7.89 -21.09 23.78
C LYS A 75 8.55 -20.00 24.63
N GLU A 76 9.69 -19.48 24.19
CA GLU A 76 10.36 -18.35 24.86
C GLU A 76 9.47 -17.10 24.85
N PHE A 77 8.87 -16.80 23.69
CA PHE A 77 7.90 -15.70 23.57
C PHE A 77 6.69 -15.89 24.49
N MET A 78 6.15 -17.11 24.59
CA MET A 78 5.05 -17.43 25.50
C MET A 78 5.42 -17.20 26.96
N GLU A 79 6.62 -17.60 27.36
CA GLU A 79 7.09 -17.40 28.73
C GLU A 79 7.12 -15.90 29.06
N ASP A 80 7.74 -15.10 28.20
CA ASP A 80 7.87 -13.66 28.40
C ASP A 80 6.51 -12.93 28.33
N TYR A 81 5.61 -13.39 27.45
CA TYR A 81 4.26 -12.85 27.34
C TYR A 81 3.47 -13.12 28.62
N ASN A 82 3.47 -14.37 29.06
CA ASN A 82 2.68 -14.81 30.21
C ASN A 82 3.20 -14.22 31.52
N THR A 83 4.51 -14.01 31.63
CA THR A 83 5.15 -13.39 32.80
C THR A 83 5.21 -11.87 32.72
N ALA A 84 4.68 -11.27 31.64
CA ALA A 84 4.68 -9.84 31.42
C ALA A 84 6.08 -9.18 31.45
N THR A 85 7.12 -9.90 31.00
CA THR A 85 8.53 -9.45 31.06
C THR A 85 9.03 -8.75 29.79
N HIS A 86 8.24 -8.72 28.72
CA HIS A 86 8.63 -8.02 27.50
C HIS A 86 8.90 -6.53 27.76
N ARG A 87 9.98 -6.03 27.16
CA ARG A 87 10.46 -4.64 27.35
C ARG A 87 9.51 -3.58 26.79
N HIS A 88 8.70 -3.93 25.79
CA HIS A 88 7.86 -2.99 25.07
C HIS A 88 6.41 -3.51 24.97
N PRO A 89 5.39 -2.65 25.17
CA PRO A 89 3.99 -3.08 25.18
C PRO A 89 3.48 -3.67 23.85
N LYS A 90 4.13 -3.35 22.73
CA LYS A 90 3.76 -3.84 21.39
C LYS A 90 3.77 -5.37 21.25
N TYR A 91 4.53 -6.07 22.08
CA TYR A 91 4.60 -7.54 22.04
C TYR A 91 3.36 -8.19 22.70
N TYR A 92 2.57 -7.42 23.44
CA TYR A 92 1.30 -7.90 23.99
C TYR A 92 0.12 -7.67 23.03
N ASP A 93 0.11 -6.51 22.37
CA ASP A 93 -0.91 -6.08 21.43
C ASP A 93 -0.27 -5.21 20.34
N TYR A 94 0.10 -5.85 19.24
CA TYR A 94 0.77 -5.19 18.12
C TYR A 94 -0.18 -4.26 17.36
N GLU A 95 -1.45 -4.66 17.18
CA GLU A 95 -2.44 -3.88 16.44
C GLU A 95 -2.74 -2.55 17.14
N LYS A 96 -2.96 -2.58 18.46
CA LYS A 96 -3.18 -1.36 19.23
C LYS A 96 -1.98 -0.44 19.15
N TRP A 97 -0.77 -0.98 19.26
CA TRP A 97 0.45 -0.17 19.15
C TRP A 97 0.61 0.45 17.76
N GLU A 98 0.36 -0.31 16.70
CA GLU A 98 0.42 0.18 15.31
C GLU A 98 -0.59 1.31 15.07
N MET A 99 -1.81 1.15 15.58
CA MET A 99 -2.85 2.17 15.50
C MET A 99 -2.50 3.44 16.29
N ASP A 100 -1.91 3.30 17.47
CA ASP A 100 -1.47 4.43 18.28
C ASP A 100 -0.27 5.16 17.65
N GLU A 101 0.69 4.42 17.08
CA GLU A 101 1.80 4.99 16.32
C GLU A 101 1.30 5.72 15.07
N TYR A 102 0.36 5.14 14.34
CA TYR A 102 -0.27 5.79 13.21
C TYR A 102 -0.97 7.09 13.63
N ARG A 103 -1.76 7.07 14.71
CA ARG A 103 -2.41 8.28 15.26
C ARG A 103 -1.38 9.31 15.72
N ARG A 104 -0.28 8.88 16.33
CA ARG A 104 0.81 9.76 16.76
C ARG A 104 1.49 10.42 15.57
N LYS A 105 1.80 9.67 14.52
CA LYS A 105 2.36 10.20 13.27
C LYS A 105 1.40 11.16 12.58
N GLN A 106 0.11 10.84 12.53
CA GLN A 106 -0.91 11.74 11.97
C GLN A 106 -1.02 13.04 12.76
N ARG A 107 -0.98 12.98 14.10
CA ARG A 107 -0.95 14.18 14.95
C ARG A 107 0.33 14.99 14.78
N ALA A 108 1.47 14.33 14.62
CA ALA A 108 2.74 15.01 14.36
C ALA A 108 2.73 15.71 12.99
N ALA A 109 2.22 15.04 11.95
CA ALA A 109 2.06 15.62 10.62
C ALA A 109 1.07 16.79 10.62
N ALA A 110 -0.03 16.68 11.36
CA ALA A 110 -0.99 17.78 11.53
C ALA A 110 -0.36 18.98 12.24
N ARG A 111 0.47 18.75 13.28
CA ARG A 111 1.21 19.82 13.95
C ARG A 111 2.26 20.48 13.05
N GLN A 112 2.96 19.69 12.24
CA GLN A 112 3.90 20.21 11.25
C GLN A 112 3.20 20.99 10.13
N ALA A 113 1.96 20.65 9.80
CA ALA A 113 1.15 21.40 8.84
C ALA A 113 0.60 22.72 9.43
N ASP A 114 0.40 22.77 10.74
CA ASP A 114 -0.05 23.96 11.48
C ASP A 114 1.14 24.86 11.90
N GLU A 115 2.36 24.34 11.84
CA GLU A 115 3.60 25.10 12.06
C GLU A 115 3.83 26.03 10.86
N VAL A 116 3.89 27.34 11.14
CA VAL A 116 4.07 28.39 10.14
C VAL A 116 5.31 28.07 9.28
N PRO A 117 5.19 28.02 7.93
CA PRO A 117 6.31 27.76 7.06
C PRO A 117 7.44 28.77 7.35
N THR A 118 8.59 28.26 7.75
CA THR A 118 9.83 29.03 7.82
C THR A 118 10.50 29.01 6.45
N GLU A 119 11.20 30.07 6.06
CA GLU A 119 11.76 30.29 4.71
C GLU A 119 12.65 29.13 4.17
N PHE A 120 13.10 28.23 5.04
CA PHE A 120 13.89 27.05 4.66
C PHE A 120 13.04 25.87 4.13
N ASN A 121 11.71 25.90 4.32
CA ASN A 121 10.77 24.82 3.94
C ASN A 121 10.14 25.02 2.54
N ASP A 122 10.39 26.16 1.90
CA ASP A 122 9.78 26.53 0.61
C ASP A 122 10.32 25.69 -0.56
N GLU A 123 11.56 25.23 -0.49
CA GLU A 123 12.18 24.46 -1.59
C GLU A 123 11.62 23.02 -1.68
N GLU A 124 11.36 22.36 -0.55
CA GLU A 124 10.78 21.02 -0.54
C GLU A 124 9.29 21.04 -0.95
N ALA A 125 8.56 22.08 -0.53
CA ALA A 125 7.19 22.32 -0.96
C ALA A 125 7.12 22.51 -2.49
N LEU A 126 8.01 23.31 -3.06
CA LEU A 126 8.10 23.53 -4.51
C LEU A 126 8.50 22.24 -5.25
N ARG A 127 9.38 21.42 -4.69
CA ARG A 127 9.76 20.11 -5.26
C ARG A 127 8.57 19.15 -5.30
N ARG A 128 7.78 19.10 -4.23
CA ARG A 128 6.54 18.30 -4.17
C ARG A 128 5.50 18.77 -5.18
N GLU A 129 5.32 20.08 -5.30
CA GLU A 129 4.39 20.67 -6.27
C GLU A 129 4.82 20.37 -7.70
N ARG A 130 6.11 20.55 -8.03
CA ARG A 130 6.68 20.20 -9.34
C ARG A 130 6.48 18.72 -9.66
N LYS A 131 6.69 17.82 -8.69
CA LYS A 131 6.48 16.38 -8.89
C LYS A 131 5.01 16.07 -9.16
N ARG A 132 4.07 16.68 -8.42
CA ARG A 132 2.62 16.52 -8.66
C ARG A 132 2.21 17.03 -10.03
N ARG A 133 2.74 18.18 -10.45
CA ARG A 133 2.48 18.74 -11.78
C ARG A 133 3.01 17.84 -12.89
N ALA A 134 4.23 17.35 -12.76
CA ALA A 134 4.83 16.42 -13.71
C ALA A 134 4.05 15.09 -13.80
N GLU A 135 3.56 14.55 -12.68
CA GLU A 135 2.75 13.33 -12.66
C GLU A 135 1.38 13.53 -13.31
N LEU A 136 0.76 14.69 -13.09
CA LEU A 136 -0.50 15.05 -13.73
C LEU A 136 -0.33 15.24 -15.25
N GLU A 137 0.76 15.87 -15.67
CA GLU A 137 1.11 16.07 -17.08
C GLU A 137 1.36 14.73 -17.77
N GLN A 138 2.17 13.84 -17.18
CA GLN A 138 2.38 12.47 -17.66
C GLN A 138 1.08 11.68 -17.79
N ARG A 139 0.17 11.82 -16.83
CA ARG A 139 -1.14 11.14 -16.89
C ARG A 139 -1.99 11.69 -18.04
N GLN A 140 -1.99 12.99 -18.27
CA GLN A 140 -2.71 13.61 -19.38
C GLN A 140 -2.11 13.21 -20.73
N GLU A 141 -0.78 13.23 -20.86
CA GLU A 141 -0.07 12.77 -22.06
C GLU A 141 -0.36 11.30 -22.36
N PHE A 142 -0.34 10.43 -21.35
CA PHE A 142 -0.70 9.02 -21.50
C PHE A 142 -2.16 8.86 -21.96
N GLN A 143 -3.08 9.64 -21.39
CA GLN A 143 -4.49 9.61 -21.80
C GLN A 143 -4.67 10.09 -23.25
N ALA A 144 -3.96 11.13 -23.67
CA ALA A 144 -3.97 11.64 -25.04
C ALA A 144 -3.42 10.58 -26.02
N MET A 145 -2.26 9.99 -25.71
CA MET A 145 -1.66 8.91 -26.51
C MET A 145 -2.62 7.71 -26.66
N MET A 146 -3.33 7.34 -25.60
CA MET A 146 -4.33 6.27 -25.66
C MET A 146 -5.53 6.63 -26.54
N ARG A 147 -5.95 7.90 -26.60
CA ARG A 147 -7.01 8.37 -27.51
C ARG A 147 -6.55 8.29 -28.96
N ASP A 148 -5.34 8.75 -29.26
CA ASP A 148 -4.76 8.68 -30.61
C ASP A 148 -4.61 7.25 -31.10
N PHE A 149 -4.17 6.33 -30.21
CA PHE A 149 -4.07 4.91 -30.53
C PHE A 149 -5.42 4.27 -30.83
N LYS A 150 -6.47 4.61 -30.06
CA LYS A 150 -7.85 4.12 -30.31
C LYS A 150 -8.38 4.61 -31.65
N LEU A 151 -8.24 5.90 -31.94
CA LEU A 151 -8.66 6.48 -33.22
C LEU A 151 -7.92 5.83 -34.40
N SER A 152 -6.62 5.56 -34.25
CA SER A 152 -5.85 4.84 -35.28
C SER A 152 -6.33 3.39 -35.47
N LYS A 153 -6.81 2.73 -34.41
CA LYS A 153 -7.35 1.37 -34.50
C LYS A 153 -8.70 1.36 -35.22
N GLU A 154 -9.57 2.32 -34.91
CA GLU A 154 -10.88 2.49 -35.56
C GLU A 154 -10.72 2.76 -37.06
N LYS A 155 -9.86 3.72 -37.43
CA LYS A 155 -9.53 4.01 -38.84
C LYS A 155 -9.02 2.78 -39.60
N ARG A 156 -8.21 1.93 -38.96
CA ARG A 156 -7.73 0.67 -39.58
C ARG A 156 -8.86 -0.35 -39.75
N ALA A 157 -9.77 -0.46 -38.78
CA ALA A 157 -10.92 -1.35 -38.86
C ALA A 157 -11.89 -0.90 -39.96
N GLU A 158 -12.19 0.38 -40.06
CA GLU A 158 -13.00 0.97 -41.13
C GLU A 158 -12.39 0.71 -42.51
N HIS A 159 -11.07 0.91 -42.66
CA HIS A 159 -10.38 0.60 -43.92
C HIS A 159 -10.47 -0.89 -44.27
N GLN A 160 -10.37 -1.80 -43.30
CA GLN A 160 -10.56 -3.24 -43.53
C GLN A 160 -11.99 -3.58 -43.95
N GLN A 161 -13.00 -2.99 -43.30
CA GLN A 161 -14.41 -3.16 -43.68
C GLN A 161 -14.68 -2.69 -45.11
N TYR A 162 -14.12 -1.54 -45.48
CA TYR A 162 -14.20 -1.02 -46.83
C TYR A 162 -13.60 -1.98 -47.88
N GLN A 163 -12.42 -2.54 -47.59
CA GLN A 163 -11.76 -3.53 -48.45
C GLN A 163 -12.60 -4.81 -48.59
N LEU A 164 -13.24 -5.27 -47.51
CA LEU A 164 -14.14 -6.42 -47.54
C LEU A 164 -15.36 -6.15 -48.43
N TRP A 165 -16.00 -4.99 -48.31
CA TRP A 165 -17.14 -4.63 -49.16
C TRP A 165 -16.76 -4.49 -50.64
N GLN A 166 -15.55 -3.98 -50.94
CA GLN A 166 -15.04 -3.95 -52.32
C GLN A 166 -14.81 -5.37 -52.88
N ALA A 167 -14.20 -6.27 -52.11
CA ALA A 167 -13.98 -7.65 -52.52
C ALA A 167 -15.30 -8.42 -52.69
N GLU A 168 -16.28 -8.20 -51.82
CA GLU A 168 -17.62 -8.81 -51.91
C GLU A 168 -18.37 -8.31 -53.15
N MET A 169 -18.28 -7.02 -53.46
CA MET A 169 -18.85 -6.43 -54.67
C MET A 169 -18.20 -7.03 -55.94
N GLU A 170 -16.88 -7.17 -55.96
CA GLU A 170 -16.15 -7.78 -57.08
C GLU A 170 -16.55 -9.25 -57.28
N ALA A 171 -16.73 -10.00 -56.18
CA ALA A 171 -17.19 -11.38 -56.22
C ALA A 171 -18.64 -11.49 -56.72
N ALA A 172 -19.54 -10.62 -56.27
CA ALA A 172 -20.93 -10.57 -56.72
C ALA A 172 -21.04 -10.20 -58.22
N TYR A 173 -20.19 -9.29 -58.69
CA TYR A 173 -20.08 -8.93 -60.10
C TYR A 173 -19.60 -10.12 -60.96
N LYS A 174 -18.57 -10.83 -60.50
CA LYS A 174 -18.07 -12.07 -61.15
C LYS A 174 -19.12 -13.18 -61.16
N ARG A 175 -19.99 -13.24 -60.16
CA ARG A 175 -21.10 -14.22 -60.05
C ARG A 175 -22.31 -13.85 -60.91
N GLY A 176 -22.40 -12.63 -61.44
CA GLY A 176 -23.54 -12.15 -62.23
C GLY A 176 -24.77 -11.77 -61.39
N ASP A 177 -24.61 -11.55 -60.09
CA ASP A 177 -25.68 -11.15 -59.17
C ASP A 177 -25.79 -9.62 -59.08
N SER A 178 -26.54 -9.04 -60.01
CA SER A 178 -26.67 -7.59 -60.18
C SER A 178 -27.36 -6.88 -59.01
N ALA A 179 -28.30 -7.54 -58.33
CA ALA A 179 -29.02 -6.97 -57.20
C ALA A 179 -28.12 -6.76 -55.98
N THR A 180 -27.22 -7.70 -55.71
CA THR A 180 -26.23 -7.59 -54.62
C THR A 180 -25.19 -6.51 -54.92
N VAL A 181 -24.79 -6.36 -56.19
CA VAL A 181 -23.85 -5.31 -56.62
C VAL A 181 -24.46 -3.92 -56.48
N GLU A 182 -25.72 -3.68 -56.87
CA GLU A 182 -26.37 -2.37 -56.67
C GLU A 182 -26.52 -2.02 -55.18
N ARG A 183 -26.86 -3.01 -54.35
CA ARG A 183 -26.97 -2.83 -52.89
C ARG A 183 -25.63 -2.45 -52.27
N LEU A 184 -24.54 -3.10 -52.67
CA LEU A 184 -23.19 -2.79 -52.18
C LEU A 184 -22.68 -1.46 -52.75
N LYS A 185 -22.99 -1.15 -54.01
CA LYS A 185 -22.66 0.13 -54.65
C LYS A 185 -23.32 1.32 -53.96
N ALA A 186 -24.60 1.19 -53.55
CA ALA A 186 -25.29 2.22 -52.77
C ALA A 186 -24.67 2.46 -51.38
N LYS A 187 -24.07 1.41 -50.77
CA LYS A 187 -23.33 1.52 -49.51
C LYS A 187 -21.91 2.07 -49.66
N LEU A 188 -21.31 1.93 -50.84
CA LEU A 188 -19.96 2.38 -51.18
C LEU A 188 -19.93 3.79 -51.80
N ASP A 189 -21.08 4.41 -52.04
CA ASP A 189 -21.17 5.71 -52.70
C ASP A 189 -20.45 6.80 -51.87
N PRO A 190 -19.54 7.58 -52.47
CA PRO A 190 -18.75 8.58 -51.75
C PRO A 190 -19.60 9.67 -51.07
N GLU A 191 -20.82 9.97 -51.55
CA GLU A 191 -21.72 10.91 -50.90
C GLU A 191 -22.40 10.30 -49.67
N THR A 192 -22.79 9.03 -49.68
CA THR A 192 -23.36 8.35 -48.49
C THR A 192 -22.29 8.08 -47.44
N PHE A 193 -21.07 7.73 -47.85
CA PHE A 193 -19.92 7.57 -46.95
C PHE A 193 -19.50 8.90 -46.28
N LYS A 194 -19.45 10.00 -47.04
CA LYS A 194 -19.24 11.36 -46.48
C LYS A 194 -20.37 11.80 -45.56
N ARG A 195 -21.62 11.39 -45.83
CA ARG A 195 -22.78 11.73 -44.99
C ARG A 195 -22.80 10.97 -43.67
N MET A 196 -22.32 9.72 -43.66
CA MET A 196 -22.17 8.93 -42.42
C MET A 196 -21.05 9.49 -41.55
N THR A 197 -19.87 9.73 -42.13
CA THR A 197 -18.71 10.30 -41.40
C THR A 197 -18.94 11.74 -40.92
N ARG A 198 -19.67 12.59 -41.67
CA ARG A 198 -20.04 13.95 -41.22
C ARG A 198 -21.01 13.93 -40.03
N LYS A 199 -21.95 12.99 -40.00
CA LYS A 199 -22.93 12.87 -38.91
C LYS A 199 -22.29 12.35 -37.61
N GLU A 200 -21.27 11.49 -37.73
CA GLU A 200 -20.47 11.01 -36.59
C GLU A 200 -19.52 12.08 -36.02
N LEU A 201 -19.04 13.01 -36.86
CA LEU A 201 -18.25 14.18 -36.42
C LEU A 201 -19.08 15.28 -35.75
N GLU A 202 -20.40 15.31 -35.96
CA GLU A 202 -21.33 16.30 -35.36
C GLU A 202 -21.90 15.84 -33.99
N ASP A 203 -21.93 14.54 -33.70
CA ASP A 203 -22.44 13.99 -32.41
C ASP A 203 -21.34 13.90 -31.31
N ASP A 204 -20.04 13.92 -31.65
CA ASP A 204 -18.93 13.91 -30.67
C ASP A 204 -18.50 15.33 -30.24
N GLY A 205 -19.28 16.35 -30.63
CA GLY A 205 -19.01 17.77 -30.42
C GLY A 205 -20.05 18.54 -29.60
N SER A 206 -20.96 17.86 -28.88
CA SER A 206 -21.92 18.49 -27.97
C SER A 206 -21.96 17.86 -26.57
#